data_AF-A0A496UC77-F1
#
_entry.id   AF-A0A496UC77-F1
#
_cell.length_a   1.000
_cell.length_b   1.000
_cell.length_c   1.000
_cell.angle_alpha   90.00
_cell.angle_beta   90.00
_cell.angle_gamma   90.00
#
_symmetry.space_group_name_H-M   'P 1'
#
loop_
_entity.id
_entity.type
_entity.pdbx_description
1 polymer ?
#
loop_
_entity_poly.entity_id
_entity_poly.type
_entity_poly.pdbx_seq_one_letter_code
_entity_poly.pdbx_strand_id
1 'polypeptide(L)'
;MKYAEIRLAGAGGQGLGLAGRILSQAAILNGSEVCLTQSYGPEARGGASRTDVIISDKPILFPNCRKLDILLAMNQESADKFSGKVKETGFFVVDSTFVDQLPEGKVYEYPFTEKSIEVFKQGIVANLMAMGMFAALSRYFKLEVWTDAIKLAVPAAFLELNLQAFEMGHREGREILHMEEGRIPIAWDRKQPVPKAIRDKFSK
;
A
#
# COMPACT_ATOMS: atom_id res chain seq x y z
N MET A 1 -8.24 15.49 3.81
CA MET A 1 -8.87 14.22 4.25
C MET A 1 -9.39 14.43 5.67
N LYS A 2 -10.64 14.06 5.99
CA LYS A 2 -11.21 14.30 7.34
C LYS A 2 -10.92 13.15 8.31
N TYR A 3 -11.10 11.92 7.84
CA TYR A 3 -10.90 10.71 8.63
C TYR A 3 -10.66 9.53 7.69
N ALA A 4 -9.67 8.69 7.97
CA ALA A 4 -9.42 7.46 7.25
C ALA A 4 -8.92 6.36 8.17
N GLU A 5 -9.41 5.14 7.95
CA GLU A 5 -8.96 3.92 8.63
C GLU A 5 -8.28 3.00 7.60
N ILE A 6 -7.00 2.76 7.79
CA ILE A 6 -6.17 1.98 6.88
C ILE A 6 -5.65 0.74 7.61
N ARG A 7 -5.66 -0.40 6.93
CA ARG A 7 -5.00 -1.62 7.40
C ARG A 7 -3.96 -2.08 6.39
N LEU A 8 -2.77 -2.37 6.89
CA LEU A 8 -1.67 -2.98 6.16
C LEU A 8 -1.48 -4.38 6.75
N ALA A 9 -1.69 -5.44 5.98
CA ALA A 9 -1.69 -6.81 6.47
C ALA A 9 -0.90 -7.78 5.56
N GLY A 10 -0.32 -8.81 6.18
CA GLY A 10 0.58 -9.76 5.52
C GLY A 10 1.25 -10.70 6.51
N ALA A 11 2.29 -11.40 6.09
CA ALA A 11 3.12 -12.24 6.93
C ALA A 11 4.17 -11.41 7.69
N GLY A 12 4.54 -11.88 8.89
CA GLY A 12 5.65 -11.33 9.66
C GLY A 12 6.94 -11.33 8.84
N GLY A 13 7.59 -10.16 8.76
CA GLY A 13 8.78 -9.95 7.93
C GLY A 13 8.52 -9.19 6.63
N GLN A 14 7.27 -9.04 6.17
CA GLN A 14 6.93 -8.25 4.97
C GLN A 14 6.94 -6.72 5.21
N GLY A 15 7.52 -6.23 6.31
CA GLY A 15 7.78 -4.79 6.48
C GLY A 15 6.55 -3.90 6.73
N LEU A 16 5.41 -4.46 7.15
CA LEU A 16 4.18 -3.68 7.34
C LEU A 16 4.24 -2.68 8.48
N GLY A 17 5.03 -2.98 9.52
CA GLY A 17 5.27 -2.04 10.60
C GLY A 17 6.10 -0.82 10.16
N LEU A 18 6.96 -0.97 9.15
CA LEU A 18 7.66 0.16 8.52
C LEU A 18 6.70 0.94 7.62
N ALA A 19 5.91 0.23 6.81
CA ALA A 19 4.92 0.85 5.93
C ALA A 19 3.91 1.73 6.71
N GLY A 20 3.41 1.24 7.85
CA GLY A 20 2.52 2.01 8.71
C GLY A 20 3.21 3.21 9.36
N ARG A 21 4.49 3.08 9.74
CA ARG A 21 5.29 4.22 10.24
C ARG A 21 5.46 5.30 9.18
N ILE A 22 5.76 4.92 7.93
CA ILE A 22 5.87 5.87 6.82
C ILE A 22 4.54 6.61 6.60
N LEU A 23 3.41 5.88 6.53
CA LEU A 23 2.08 6.48 6.39
C LEU A 23 1.77 7.44 7.55
N SER A 24 2.11 7.04 8.78
CA SER A 24 1.92 7.87 9.97
C SER A 24 2.75 9.15 9.92
N GLN A 25 4.03 9.05 9.54
CA GLN A 25 4.90 10.21 9.39
C GLN A 25 4.40 11.15 8.29
N ALA A 26 3.94 10.62 7.16
CA ALA A 26 3.35 11.44 6.09
C ALA A 26 2.11 12.20 6.57
N ALA A 27 1.25 11.54 7.35
CA ALA A 27 0.08 12.16 7.94
C ALA A 27 0.42 13.25 8.97
N ILE A 28 1.41 13.00 9.84
CA ILE A 28 1.90 13.98 10.83
C ILE A 28 2.52 15.19 10.14
N LEU A 29 3.37 14.98 9.12
CA LEU A 29 3.95 16.07 8.32
C LEU A 29 2.88 16.91 7.61
N ASN A 30 1.73 16.30 7.31
CA ASN A 30 0.57 16.98 6.75
C ASN A 30 -0.40 17.54 7.81
N GLY A 31 0.02 17.62 9.08
CA GLY A 31 -0.73 18.25 10.18
C GLY A 31 -1.95 17.46 10.66
N SER A 32 -1.99 16.14 10.46
CA SER A 32 -3.09 15.28 10.92
C SER A 32 -2.77 14.59 12.25
N GLU A 33 -3.82 14.29 13.02
CA GLU A 33 -3.76 13.37 14.15
C GLU A 33 -3.64 11.93 13.65
N VAL A 34 -2.81 11.12 14.31
CA VAL A 34 -2.54 9.74 13.91
C VAL A 34 -2.58 8.79 15.10
N CYS A 35 -3.25 7.66 14.92
CA CYS A 35 -3.13 6.51 15.80
C CYS A 35 -2.64 5.31 14.99
N LEU A 36 -1.52 4.74 15.40
CA LEU A 36 -0.97 3.52 14.81
C LEU A 36 -1.05 2.40 15.84
N THR A 37 -1.66 1.28 15.46
CA THR A 37 -1.67 0.06 16.26
C THR A 37 -1.08 -1.10 15.45
N GLN A 38 -0.32 -1.95 16.12
CA GLN A 38 0.33 -3.11 15.51
C GLN A 38 -0.09 -4.37 16.25
N SER A 39 -0.29 -5.43 15.48
CA SER A 39 -0.64 -6.75 16.01
C SER A 39 0.09 -7.79 15.19
N TYR A 40 0.78 -8.67 15.89
CA TYR A 40 1.53 -9.79 15.32
C TYR A 40 1.11 -11.07 16.04
N GLY A 41 1.08 -12.17 15.30
CA GLY A 41 0.83 -13.48 15.86
C GLY A 41 1.96 -13.95 16.80
N PRO A 42 1.68 -14.93 17.68
CA PRO A 42 2.67 -15.46 18.64
C PRO A 42 3.82 -16.23 17.98
N GLU A 43 3.77 -16.46 16.67
CA GLU A 43 4.75 -17.25 15.93
C GLU A 43 6.10 -16.50 15.81
N ALA A 44 7.21 -17.24 15.97
CA ALA A 44 8.55 -16.66 15.91
C ALA A 44 8.90 -16.05 14.54
N ARG A 45 8.33 -16.56 13.44
CA ARG A 45 8.46 -16.05 12.05
C ARG A 45 7.23 -16.43 11.22
N GLY A 46 6.88 -15.58 10.24
CA GLY A 46 5.85 -15.88 9.23
C GLY A 46 4.39 -15.78 9.70
N GLY A 47 4.14 -15.60 11.01
CA GLY A 47 2.79 -15.41 11.54
C GLY A 47 2.09 -14.16 11.01
N ALA A 48 0.77 -14.10 11.14
CA ALA A 48 -0.01 -12.97 10.65
C ALA A 48 0.45 -11.65 11.30
N SER A 49 0.72 -10.65 10.47
CA SER A 49 1.11 -9.30 10.89
C SER A 49 0.14 -8.29 10.31
N ARG A 50 -0.33 -7.37 11.15
CA ARG A 50 -1.14 -6.23 10.73
C ARG A 50 -0.67 -4.95 11.41
N THR A 51 -0.74 -3.86 10.65
CA THR A 51 -0.58 -2.50 11.13
C THR A 51 -1.80 -1.70 10.72
N ASP A 52 -2.50 -1.16 11.70
CA ASP A 52 -3.65 -0.28 11.52
C ASP A 52 -3.18 1.17 11.70
N VAL A 53 -3.63 2.05 10.81
CA VAL A 53 -3.36 3.48 10.87
C VAL A 53 -4.66 4.24 10.72
N ILE A 54 -5.00 5.02 11.74
CA ILE A 54 -6.14 5.94 11.75
C ILE A 54 -5.58 7.34 11.58
N ILE A 55 -6.13 8.10 10.63
CA ILE A 55 -5.71 9.48 10.34
C ILE A 55 -6.94 10.37 10.46
N SER A 56 -6.83 11.49 11.17
CA SER A 56 -7.94 12.42 11.35
C SER A 56 -7.50 13.88 11.42
N ASP A 57 -8.41 14.78 11.04
CA ASP A 57 -8.29 16.23 11.28
C ASP A 57 -8.73 16.63 12.71
N LYS A 58 -9.12 15.66 13.55
CA LYS A 58 -9.61 15.84 14.92
C LYS A 58 -8.98 14.80 15.86
N PRO A 59 -9.04 15.03 17.19
CA PRO A 59 -8.55 14.06 18.18
C PRO A 59 -9.15 12.66 17.99
N ILE A 60 -8.29 11.64 17.99
CA ILE A 60 -8.68 10.24 17.85
C ILE A 60 -9.01 9.68 19.24
N LEU A 61 -10.29 9.36 19.47
CA LEU A 61 -10.77 8.85 20.77
C LEU A 61 -10.80 7.32 20.86
N PHE A 62 -10.69 6.61 19.73
CA PHE A 62 -10.73 5.16 19.67
C PHE A 62 -9.60 4.63 18.77
N PRO A 63 -8.66 3.81 19.30
CA PRO A 63 -7.41 3.50 18.62
C PRO A 63 -7.48 2.31 17.64
N ASN A 64 -8.67 1.76 17.37
CA ASN A 64 -8.81 0.56 16.53
C ASN A 64 -9.63 0.82 15.26
N CYS A 65 -9.14 0.32 14.11
CA CYS A 65 -9.89 0.31 12.86
C CYS A 65 -11.10 -0.63 12.94
N ARG A 66 -12.26 -0.13 12.51
CA ARG A 66 -13.57 -0.80 12.46
C ARG A 66 -14.06 -1.03 11.04
N LYS A 67 -13.95 -0.02 10.18
CA LYS A 67 -14.35 -0.05 8.77
C LYS A 67 -13.27 0.63 7.95
N LEU A 68 -12.61 -0.14 7.11
CA LEU A 68 -11.41 0.28 6.39
C LEU A 68 -11.78 1.07 5.14
N ASP A 69 -11.11 2.19 4.93
CA ASP A 69 -11.09 2.91 3.67
C ASP A 69 -10.18 2.21 2.66
N ILE A 70 -9.05 1.68 3.14
CA ILE A 70 -8.09 0.96 2.31
C ILE A 70 -7.54 -0.25 3.08
N LEU A 71 -7.48 -1.38 2.40
CA LEU A 71 -6.73 -2.56 2.84
C LEU A 71 -5.56 -2.81 1.88
N LEU A 72 -4.33 -2.75 2.39
CA LEU A 72 -3.16 -3.28 1.70
C LEU A 72 -2.89 -4.69 2.21
N ALA A 73 -2.98 -5.69 1.35
CA ALA A 73 -2.78 -7.10 1.71
C ALA A 73 -1.65 -7.73 0.87
N MET A 74 -0.60 -8.18 1.55
CA MET A 74 0.61 -8.74 0.93
C MET A 74 0.59 -10.28 0.81
N ASN A 75 -0.49 -10.93 1.24
CA ASN A 75 -0.71 -12.38 1.09
C ASN A 75 -2.20 -12.75 1.14
N GLN A 76 -2.54 -13.96 0.67
CA GLN A 76 -3.92 -14.45 0.60
C GLN A 76 -4.60 -14.47 1.96
N GLU A 77 -3.93 -15.00 3.00
CA GLU A 77 -4.51 -15.11 4.35
C GLU A 77 -4.99 -13.75 4.88
N SER A 78 -4.21 -12.68 4.64
CA SER A 78 -4.58 -11.33 5.06
C SER A 78 -5.72 -10.75 4.23
N ALA A 79 -5.74 -11.02 2.92
CA ALA A 79 -6.84 -10.61 2.06
C ALA A 79 -8.16 -11.26 2.53
N ASP A 80 -8.16 -12.57 2.74
CA ASP A 80 -9.34 -13.33 3.19
C ASP A 80 -9.83 -12.85 4.55
N LYS A 81 -8.90 -12.70 5.50
CA LYS A 81 -9.23 -12.37 6.89
C LYS A 81 -9.81 -10.97 7.08
N PHE A 82 -9.38 -10.00 6.27
CA PHE A 82 -9.69 -8.59 6.49
C PHE A 82 -10.58 -7.97 5.42
N SER A 83 -10.83 -8.64 4.30
CA SER A 83 -11.61 -8.09 3.19
C SER A 83 -13.01 -7.62 3.60
N GLY A 84 -13.72 -8.42 4.42
CA GLY A 84 -15.05 -8.08 4.94
C GLY A 84 -15.10 -6.85 5.89
N LYS A 85 -13.97 -6.17 6.14
CA LYS A 85 -13.93 -4.91 6.90
C LYS A 85 -13.80 -3.68 6.01
N VAL A 86 -13.57 -3.83 4.71
CA VAL A 86 -13.43 -2.71 3.78
C VAL A 86 -14.81 -2.12 3.46
N LYS A 87 -14.91 -0.79 3.43
CA LYS A 87 -16.13 -0.08 3.04
C LYS A 87 -16.45 -0.33 1.57
N GLU A 88 -17.72 -0.24 1.18
CA GLU A 88 -18.13 -0.32 -0.24
C GLU A 88 -17.44 0.75 -1.11
N THR A 89 -17.16 1.92 -0.54
CA THR A 89 -16.43 3.02 -1.19
C THR A 89 -14.91 2.90 -1.08
N GLY A 90 -14.43 1.91 -0.33
CA GLY A 90 -13.01 1.64 -0.13
C GLY A 90 -12.41 0.83 -1.27
N PHE A 91 -11.11 0.57 -1.16
CA PHE A 91 -10.41 -0.25 -2.15
C PHE A 91 -9.29 -1.08 -1.54
N PHE A 92 -8.82 -2.05 -2.33
CA PHE A 92 -7.77 -2.98 -1.98
C PHE A 92 -6.51 -2.67 -2.78
N VAL A 93 -5.35 -2.78 -2.13
CA VAL A 93 -4.04 -2.90 -2.79
C VAL A 93 -3.50 -4.28 -2.44
N VAL A 94 -3.22 -5.12 -3.44
CA VAL A 94 -2.86 -6.53 -3.20
C VAL A 94 -1.58 -6.92 -3.94
N ASP A 95 -0.75 -7.71 -3.26
CA ASP A 95 0.41 -8.35 -3.87
C ASP A 95 -0.01 -9.61 -4.62
N SER A 96 -0.15 -9.51 -5.94
CA SER A 96 -0.57 -10.63 -6.79
C SER A 96 0.48 -11.73 -6.90
N THR A 97 1.67 -11.56 -6.30
CA THR A 97 2.63 -12.67 -6.14
C THR A 97 2.12 -13.72 -5.13
N PHE A 98 1.31 -13.32 -4.15
CA PHE A 98 0.85 -14.19 -3.06
C PHE A 98 -0.66 -14.12 -2.79
N VAL A 99 -1.41 -13.40 -3.63
CA VAL A 99 -2.86 -13.30 -3.59
C VAL A 99 -3.38 -13.73 -4.95
N ASP A 100 -3.97 -14.92 -5.00
CA ASP A 100 -4.56 -15.47 -6.22
C ASP A 100 -6.07 -15.20 -6.30
N GLN A 101 -6.74 -15.24 -5.13
CA GLN A 101 -8.17 -15.01 -5.01
C GLN A 101 -8.40 -13.58 -4.55
N LEU A 102 -8.81 -12.72 -5.49
CA LEU A 102 -9.05 -11.31 -5.22
C LEU A 102 -10.33 -11.13 -4.38
N PRO A 103 -10.33 -10.18 -3.41
CA PRO A 103 -11.52 -9.85 -2.66
C PRO A 103 -12.57 -9.16 -3.54
N GLU A 104 -13.84 -9.25 -3.16
CA GLU A 104 -14.92 -8.53 -3.83
C GLU A 104 -14.80 -7.01 -3.58
N GLY A 105 -14.89 -6.20 -4.64
CA GLY A 105 -14.86 -4.74 -4.58
C GLY A 105 -13.84 -4.11 -5.53
N LYS A 106 -13.41 -2.87 -5.23
CA LYS A 106 -12.41 -2.17 -6.04
C LYS A 106 -11.01 -2.66 -5.68
N VAL A 107 -10.40 -3.48 -6.53
CA VAL A 107 -9.08 -4.07 -6.30
C VAL A 107 -8.03 -3.50 -7.25
N TYR A 108 -6.88 -3.16 -6.71
CA TYR A 108 -5.66 -2.84 -7.45
C TYR A 108 -4.59 -3.87 -7.09
N GLU A 109 -4.19 -4.68 -8.06
CA GLU A 109 -3.19 -5.72 -7.88
C GLU A 109 -1.89 -5.37 -8.59
N TYR A 110 -0.78 -5.79 -8.01
CA TYR A 110 0.53 -5.75 -8.65
C TYR A 110 1.43 -6.82 -8.01
N PRO A 111 2.32 -7.48 -8.77
CA PRO A 111 3.20 -8.51 -8.23
C PRO A 111 4.37 -7.87 -7.49
N PHE A 112 4.10 -7.20 -6.36
CA PHE A 112 5.09 -6.42 -5.63
C PHE A 112 6.27 -7.28 -5.19
N THR A 113 6.05 -8.46 -4.63
CA THR A 113 7.19 -9.27 -4.17
C THR A 113 8.03 -9.78 -5.33
N GLU A 114 7.41 -10.33 -6.36
CA GLU A 114 8.12 -10.81 -7.55
C GLU A 114 8.93 -9.67 -8.20
N LYS A 115 8.31 -8.49 -8.37
CA LYS A 115 8.99 -7.37 -9.02
C LYS A 115 10.09 -6.77 -8.15
N SER A 116 9.95 -6.85 -6.83
CA SER A 116 11.00 -6.47 -5.89
C SER A 116 12.24 -7.32 -6.11
N ILE A 117 12.05 -8.63 -6.23
CA ILE A 117 13.13 -9.60 -6.47
C ILE A 117 13.74 -9.41 -7.85
N GLU A 118 12.92 -9.21 -8.88
CA GLU A 118 13.41 -9.04 -10.25
C GLU A 118 14.30 -7.80 -10.40
N VAL A 119 13.82 -6.65 -9.92
CA VAL A 119 14.46 -5.35 -10.11
C VAL A 119 15.57 -5.11 -9.07
N PHE A 120 15.25 -5.29 -7.79
CA PHE A 120 16.13 -4.93 -6.67
C PHE A 120 16.92 -6.11 -6.12
N LYS A 121 16.73 -7.32 -6.67
CA LYS A 121 17.39 -8.57 -6.24
C LYS A 121 17.08 -8.97 -4.80
N GLN A 122 16.08 -8.34 -4.19
CA GLN A 122 15.67 -8.56 -2.81
C GLN A 122 14.17 -8.33 -2.69
N GLY A 123 13.45 -9.21 -1.96
CA GLY A 123 12.01 -9.05 -1.70
C GLY A 123 11.68 -8.04 -0.59
N ILE A 124 12.68 -7.55 0.15
CA ILE A 124 12.47 -6.77 1.38
C ILE A 124 11.86 -5.38 1.16
N VAL A 125 11.90 -4.86 -0.08
CA VAL A 125 11.35 -3.54 -0.43
C VAL A 125 9.99 -3.61 -1.13
N ALA A 126 9.40 -4.80 -1.23
CA ALA A 126 8.06 -5.00 -1.81
C ALA A 126 6.99 -4.14 -1.11
N ASN A 127 7.10 -3.96 0.21
CA ASN A 127 6.23 -3.09 0.98
C ASN A 127 6.34 -1.62 0.56
N LEU A 128 7.52 -1.11 0.18
CA LEU A 128 7.66 0.28 -0.28
C LEU A 128 7.07 0.45 -1.67
N MET A 129 7.22 -0.53 -2.56
CA MET A 129 6.51 -0.50 -3.84
C MET A 129 4.99 -0.49 -3.64
N ALA A 130 4.48 -1.34 -2.75
CA ALA A 130 3.06 -1.35 -2.41
C ALA A 130 2.60 -0.01 -1.80
N MET A 131 3.42 0.60 -0.94
CA MET A 131 3.16 1.94 -0.41
C MET A 131 3.22 3.05 -1.46
N GLY A 132 4.08 2.92 -2.47
CA GLY A 132 4.12 3.83 -3.62
C GLY A 132 2.80 3.82 -4.38
N MET A 133 2.33 2.62 -4.74
CA MET A 133 1.04 2.47 -5.42
C MET A 133 -0.11 2.97 -4.54
N PHE A 134 -0.12 2.61 -3.27
CA PHE A 134 -1.06 3.12 -2.28
C PHE A 134 -1.09 4.66 -2.25
N ALA A 135 0.08 5.32 -2.24
CA ALA A 135 0.18 6.77 -2.20
C ALA A 135 -0.43 7.42 -3.44
N ALA A 136 -0.15 6.87 -4.62
CA ALA A 136 -0.71 7.37 -5.88
C ALA A 136 -2.24 7.23 -5.91
N LEU A 137 -2.75 6.05 -5.55
CA LEU A 137 -4.18 5.71 -5.61
C LEU A 137 -5.00 6.46 -4.56
N SER A 138 -4.51 6.55 -3.32
CA SER A 138 -5.22 7.21 -2.21
C SER A 138 -5.29 8.72 -2.36
N ARG A 139 -4.27 9.34 -2.99
CA ARG A 139 -4.12 10.80 -3.13
C ARG A 139 -4.23 11.54 -1.79
N TYR A 140 -3.90 10.88 -0.67
CA TYR A 140 -4.02 11.47 0.67
C TYR A 140 -3.04 12.63 0.88
N PHE A 141 -1.81 12.48 0.38
CA PHE A 141 -0.73 13.45 0.53
C PHE A 141 -0.01 13.66 -0.79
N LYS A 142 0.67 14.80 -0.93
CA LYS A 142 1.56 15.05 -2.07
C LYS A 142 2.78 14.13 -2.01
N LEU A 143 3.40 13.90 -3.17
CA LEU A 143 4.55 13.00 -3.29
C LEU A 143 5.71 13.45 -2.40
N GLU A 144 5.94 14.75 -2.27
CA GLU A 144 7.04 15.30 -1.47
C GLU A 144 6.89 14.89 0.02
N VAL A 145 5.67 14.96 0.55
CA VAL A 145 5.35 14.54 1.93
C VAL A 145 5.68 13.06 2.15
N TRP A 146 5.36 12.21 1.19
CA TRP A 146 5.73 10.79 1.25
C TRP A 146 7.23 10.58 1.23
N THR A 147 7.95 11.26 0.33
CA THR A 147 9.41 11.14 0.26
C THR A 147 10.09 11.61 1.55
N ASP A 148 9.61 12.68 2.18
CA ASP A 148 10.13 13.16 3.46
C ASP A 148 9.79 12.21 4.61
N ALA A 149 8.58 11.64 4.62
CA ALA A 149 8.20 10.60 5.58
C ALA A 149 9.11 9.35 5.49
N ILE A 150 9.50 8.95 4.28
CA ILE A 150 10.44 7.84 4.06
C ILE A 150 11.82 8.18 4.63
N LYS A 151 12.34 9.40 4.39
CA LYS A 151 13.62 9.86 4.95
C LYS A 151 13.63 9.83 6.48
N LEU A 152 12.49 10.11 7.12
CA LEU A 152 12.37 10.08 8.58
C LEU A 152 12.24 8.65 9.13
N ALA A 153 11.58 7.75 8.41
CA ALA A 153 11.26 6.41 8.90
C ALA A 153 12.31 5.34 8.57
N VAL A 154 13.08 5.54 7.49
CA VAL A 154 14.04 4.55 6.96
C VAL A 154 15.47 4.95 7.36
N PRO A 155 16.29 4.02 7.90
CA PRO A 155 17.70 4.30 8.19
C PRO A 155 18.47 4.70 6.92
N ALA A 156 19.44 5.61 7.06
CA ALA A 156 20.17 6.19 5.93
C ALA A 156 20.79 5.13 4.99
N ALA A 157 21.30 4.04 5.55
CA ALA A 157 21.92 2.93 4.79
C ALA A 157 20.97 2.23 3.80
N PHE A 158 19.65 2.32 4.02
CA PHE A 158 18.63 1.68 3.17
C PHE A 158 17.78 2.69 2.40
N LEU A 159 18.01 3.99 2.60
CA LEU A 159 17.12 5.05 2.14
C LEU A 159 16.98 5.08 0.61
N GLU A 160 18.10 5.04 -0.11
CA GLU A 160 18.10 5.10 -1.58
C GLU A 160 17.27 3.98 -2.20
N LEU A 161 17.51 2.73 -1.76
CA LEU A 161 16.78 1.56 -2.24
C LEU A 161 15.28 1.66 -1.94
N ASN A 162 14.92 2.14 -0.75
CA ASN A 162 13.52 2.29 -0.35
C ASN A 162 12.81 3.38 -1.17
N LEU A 163 13.49 4.49 -1.47
CA LEU A 163 12.95 5.56 -2.31
C LEU A 163 12.74 5.10 -3.75
N GLN A 164 13.71 4.38 -4.33
CA GLN A 164 13.57 3.82 -5.69
C GLN A 164 12.41 2.84 -5.79
N ALA A 165 12.24 1.96 -4.80
CA ALA A 165 11.11 1.04 -4.73
C ALA A 165 9.77 1.81 -4.61
N PHE A 166 9.70 2.77 -3.70
CA PHE A 166 8.51 3.60 -3.54
C PHE A 166 8.14 4.35 -4.82
N GLU A 167 9.11 4.98 -5.49
CA GLU A 167 8.90 5.71 -6.72
C GLU A 167 8.40 4.79 -7.86
N MET A 168 8.97 3.60 -7.97
CA MET A 168 8.49 2.59 -8.92
C MET A 168 7.02 2.27 -8.67
N GLY A 169 6.65 1.93 -7.44
CA GLY A 169 5.26 1.65 -7.09
C GLY A 169 4.31 2.83 -7.32
N HIS A 170 4.74 4.05 -7.00
CA HIS A 170 3.97 5.27 -7.22
C HIS A 170 3.72 5.53 -8.70
N ARG A 171 4.73 5.30 -9.55
CA ARG A 171 4.57 5.38 -11.00
C ARG A 171 3.54 4.37 -11.50
N GLU A 172 3.62 3.12 -11.08
CA GLU A 172 2.61 2.11 -11.47
C GLU A 172 1.20 2.55 -11.07
N GLY A 173 1.00 2.99 -9.83
CA GLY A 173 -0.30 3.50 -9.38
C GLY A 173 -0.80 4.73 -10.16
N ARG A 174 0.11 5.61 -10.61
CA ARG A 174 -0.23 6.75 -11.48
C ARG A 174 -0.70 6.31 -12.86
N GLU A 175 -0.09 5.29 -13.46
CA GLU A 175 -0.52 4.75 -14.75
C GLU A 175 -1.93 4.17 -14.66
N ILE A 176 -2.24 3.45 -13.58
CA ILE A 176 -3.60 2.93 -13.34
C ILE A 176 -4.61 4.07 -13.32
N LEU A 177 -4.32 5.17 -12.62
CA LEU A 177 -5.21 6.33 -12.55
C LEU A 177 -5.39 7.01 -13.90
N HIS A 178 -4.34 7.13 -14.71
CA HIS A 178 -4.46 7.70 -16.05
C HIS A 178 -5.39 6.86 -16.94
N MET A 179 -5.26 5.54 -16.89
CA MET A 179 -6.17 4.63 -17.60
C MET A 179 -7.61 4.77 -17.11
N GLU A 180 -7.85 4.83 -15.80
CA GLU A 180 -9.21 5.04 -15.24
C GLU A 180 -9.80 6.41 -15.64
N GLU A 181 -8.96 7.43 -15.84
CA GLU A 181 -9.37 8.78 -16.27
C GLU A 181 -9.44 8.94 -17.80
N GLY A 182 -9.22 7.87 -18.59
CA GLY A 182 -9.22 7.91 -20.05
C GLY A 182 -8.07 8.74 -20.65
N ARG A 183 -6.99 8.96 -19.89
CA ARG A 183 -5.79 9.67 -20.34
C ARG A 183 -4.78 8.67 -20.91
N ILE A 184 -3.96 9.13 -21.85
CA ILE A 184 -2.87 8.32 -22.42
C ILE A 184 -1.86 8.04 -21.28
N PRO A 185 -1.58 6.76 -20.98
CA PRO A 185 -0.57 6.37 -19.99
C PRO A 185 0.80 6.98 -20.32
N ILE A 186 1.58 7.45 -19.33
CA ILE A 186 2.90 8.04 -19.59
C ILE A 186 3.86 6.95 -20.09
N ALA A 187 3.72 5.73 -19.56
CA ALA A 187 4.50 4.56 -19.94
C ALA A 187 4.14 3.92 -21.29
N TRP A 188 3.08 4.37 -21.99
CA TRP A 188 2.72 3.84 -23.32
C TRP A 188 3.81 4.11 -24.38
N ASP A 189 4.83 4.92 -24.05
CA ASP A 189 6.05 5.11 -24.84
C ASP A 189 7.03 3.89 -24.74
N ARG A 190 7.05 3.06 -23.68
CA ARG A 190 8.04 1.96 -23.57
C ARG A 190 7.59 0.65 -22.87
N LYS A 191 7.38 -0.38 -23.70
CA LYS A 191 7.77 -1.81 -23.54
C LYS A 191 7.44 -2.59 -22.23
N GLN A 192 6.34 -2.35 -21.50
CA GLN A 192 5.84 -3.34 -20.52
C GLN A 192 4.34 -3.59 -20.65
N PRO A 193 3.88 -4.86 -20.53
CA PRO A 193 2.47 -5.21 -20.64
C PRO A 193 1.67 -4.75 -19.41
N VAL A 194 0.46 -4.23 -19.67
CA VAL A 194 -0.53 -3.83 -18.66
C VAL A 194 -0.83 -4.99 -17.69
N PRO A 195 -0.84 -4.76 -16.35
CA PRO A 195 -1.25 -5.75 -15.35
C PRO A 195 -2.62 -6.37 -15.66
N LYS A 196 -2.76 -7.68 -15.39
CA LYS A 196 -3.92 -8.48 -15.82
C LYS A 196 -5.26 -7.97 -15.26
N ALA A 197 -5.36 -7.61 -13.97
CA ALA A 197 -6.57 -7.01 -13.40
C ALA A 197 -7.11 -5.78 -14.15
N ILE A 198 -6.24 -5.04 -14.85
CA ILE A 198 -6.65 -3.83 -15.58
C ILE A 198 -7.15 -4.22 -16.98
N ARG A 199 -6.53 -5.20 -17.64
CA ARG A 199 -6.98 -5.68 -18.97
C ARG A 199 -8.43 -6.18 -18.94
N ASP A 200 -8.78 -6.91 -17.90
CA ASP A 200 -10.09 -7.57 -17.80
C ASP A 200 -11.23 -6.56 -17.53
N LYS A 201 -10.92 -5.37 -17.00
CA LYS A 201 -11.89 -4.31 -16.68
C LYS A 201 -12.32 -3.47 -17.89
N PHE A 202 -11.52 -3.48 -18.96
CA PHE A 202 -11.73 -2.68 -20.19
C PHE A 202 -11.92 -3.53 -21.46
N SER A 203 -12.02 -4.86 -21.35
CA SER A 203 -12.22 -5.76 -22.49
C SER A 203 -13.71 -6.00 -22.85
N LYS A 204 -14.58 -5.03 -22.64
CA LYS A 204 -15.99 -5.08 -23.09
C LYS A 204 -16.26 -4.06 -24.17
#